data_AF-A0A7S1C3P1-F1
#
_entry.id   AF-A0A7S1C3P1-F1
#
_cell.length_a   1.000
_cell.length_b   1.000
_cell.length_c   1.000
_cell.angle_alpha   90.00
_cell.angle_beta   90.00
_cell.angle_gamma   90.00
#
_symmetry.space_group_name_H-M   'P 1'
#
loop_
_entity.id
_entity.type
_entity.pdbx_description
1 polymer ?
#
loop_
_entity_poly.entity_id
_entity_poly.type
_entity_poly.pdbx_seq_one_letter_code
_entity_poly.pdbx_strand_id
1 'polypeptide(L)'
;GAGGDGGGVDMTAEEVEAALENSPGITATFEGSSIGLQLKRTKAAACPIYVGGDPAEGTEAEAAGVRVGMVVRSVRGVVLRGDFGAAVKLLANKERPVTIRFVTVEREVLEAARRLGAE
;
A
#
# COMPACT_ATOMS: atom_id res chain seq x y z
N GLY A 1 13.30 11.39 -37.15
CA GLY A 1 13.32 10.86 -35.77
C GLY A 1 13.53 12.02 -34.84
N ALA A 2 12.67 12.17 -33.84
CA ALA A 2 12.93 13.01 -32.67
C ALA A 2 12.15 12.35 -31.52
N GLY A 3 12.91 11.84 -30.55
CA GLY A 3 12.40 11.08 -29.42
C GLY A 3 11.54 11.95 -28.51
N GLY A 4 10.47 11.35 -28.00
CA GLY A 4 9.60 11.98 -27.02
C GLY A 4 10.35 12.22 -25.72
N ASP A 5 10.29 13.47 -25.26
CA ASP A 5 10.67 13.89 -23.92
C ASP A 5 9.63 13.32 -22.95
N GLY A 6 9.85 12.08 -22.53
CA GLY A 6 9.16 11.48 -21.41
C GLY A 6 9.76 12.03 -20.13
N GLY A 7 9.40 13.25 -19.75
CA GLY A 7 9.71 13.86 -18.46
C GLY A 7 9.16 13.02 -17.32
N GLY A 8 9.90 11.98 -16.94
CA GLY A 8 9.66 11.24 -15.72
C GLY A 8 10.05 12.12 -14.57
N VAL A 9 9.09 12.80 -13.93
CA VAL A 9 9.31 13.39 -12.61
C VAL A 9 9.73 12.27 -11.65
N ASP A 10 11.01 12.23 -11.30
CA ASP A 10 11.57 11.38 -10.26
C ASP A 10 11.13 11.94 -8.91
N MET A 11 10.02 11.42 -8.38
CA MET A 11 9.63 11.72 -7.00
C MET A 11 10.60 11.02 -6.05
N THR A 12 11.16 11.79 -5.12
CA THR A 12 11.95 11.28 -4.02
C THR A 12 11.08 10.47 -3.05
N ALA A 13 11.70 9.59 -2.26
CA ALA A 13 10.99 8.82 -1.24
C ALA A 13 10.26 9.72 -0.21
N GLU A 14 10.83 10.90 0.06
CA GLU A 14 10.23 11.91 0.96
C GLU A 14 8.96 12.53 0.36
N GLU A 15 8.96 12.85 -0.94
CA GLU A 15 7.77 13.36 -1.63
C GLU A 15 6.66 12.32 -1.71
N VAL A 16 7.01 11.06 -1.95
CA VAL A 16 6.07 9.95 -1.89
C VAL A 16 5.49 9.78 -0.48
N GLU A 17 6.30 9.88 0.57
CA GLU A 17 5.83 9.80 1.96
C GLU A 17 4.87 10.96 2.31
N ALA A 18 5.20 12.18 1.90
CA ALA A 18 4.34 13.35 2.08
C ALA A 18 3.00 13.21 1.34
N ALA A 19 3.01 12.64 0.13
CA ALA A 19 1.81 12.35 -0.63
C ALA A 19 0.90 11.32 0.08
N LEU A 20 1.49 10.26 0.65
CA LEU A 20 0.74 9.26 1.42
C LEU A 20 0.15 9.84 2.72
N GLU A 21 0.83 10.80 3.34
CA GLU A 21 0.37 11.41 4.59
C GLU A 21 -0.88 12.28 4.40
N ASN A 22 -0.97 12.98 3.27
CA ASN A 22 -2.10 13.83 2.91
C ASN A 22 -3.23 13.08 2.17
N SER A 23 -3.02 11.79 1.85
CA SER A 23 -4.00 10.98 1.15
C SER A 23 -5.18 10.57 2.05
N PRO A 24 -6.43 10.57 1.54
CA PRO A 24 -7.57 10.07 2.29
C PRO A 24 -7.36 8.58 2.62
N GLY A 25 -7.51 8.26 3.91
CA GLY A 25 -7.24 6.92 4.43
C GLY A 25 -8.52 6.11 4.63
N ILE A 26 -8.44 4.83 4.34
CA ILE A 26 -9.47 3.82 4.66
C ILE A 26 -8.95 2.98 5.82
N THR A 27 -9.82 2.64 6.77
CA THR A 27 -9.47 1.75 7.88
C THR A 27 -10.30 0.48 7.78
N ALA A 28 -9.63 -0.67 7.81
CA ALA A 28 -10.28 -1.97 7.92
C ALA A 28 -9.80 -2.66 9.20
N THR A 29 -10.75 -3.23 9.93
CA THR A 29 -10.47 -4.11 11.08
C THR A 29 -10.67 -5.54 10.59
N PHE A 30 -9.87 -6.48 11.11
CA PHE A 30 -9.93 -7.88 10.69
C PHE A 30 -10.02 -8.82 11.87
N GLU A 31 -11.11 -9.58 11.94
CA GLU A 31 -11.32 -10.67 12.89
C GLU A 31 -11.00 -12.03 12.26
N GLY A 32 -10.03 -12.78 12.81
CA GLY A 32 -9.63 -14.11 12.29
C GLY A 32 -8.37 -14.11 11.39
N SER A 33 -8.11 -15.24 10.72
CA SER A 33 -6.77 -15.56 10.17
C SER A 33 -6.52 -15.10 8.74
N SER A 34 -7.54 -15.09 7.86
CA SER A 34 -7.38 -14.77 6.44
C SER A 34 -7.95 -13.40 6.13
N ILE A 35 -7.06 -12.46 5.82
CA ILE A 35 -7.39 -11.04 5.55
C ILE A 35 -8.10 -10.88 4.18
N GLY A 36 -8.15 -11.94 3.35
CA GLY A 36 -8.75 -11.89 2.02
C GLY A 36 -8.03 -10.95 1.05
N LEU A 37 -6.81 -10.52 1.40
CA LEU A 37 -6.01 -9.54 0.66
C LEU A 37 -4.79 -10.20 0.02
N GLN A 38 -4.56 -9.87 -1.24
CA GLN A 38 -3.27 -10.12 -1.90
C GLN A 38 -2.39 -8.89 -1.73
N LEU A 39 -1.40 -8.98 -0.83
CA LEU A 39 -0.42 -7.91 -0.64
C LEU A 39 0.82 -8.16 -1.50
N LYS A 40 1.27 -7.13 -2.22
CA LYS A 40 2.49 -7.16 -3.03
C LYS A 40 3.53 -6.22 -2.44
N ARG A 41 4.79 -6.61 -2.59
CA ARG A 41 5.95 -5.78 -2.25
C ARG A 41 6.34 -4.92 -3.45
N THR A 42 6.80 -3.70 -3.20
CA THR A 42 7.47 -2.88 -4.20
C THR A 42 8.90 -2.52 -3.74
N LYS A 43 9.75 -2.14 -4.71
CA LYS A 43 11.10 -1.61 -4.49
C LYS A 43 11.06 -0.17 -3.96
N ALA A 44 9.92 0.51 -4.04
CA ALA A 44 9.75 1.86 -3.50
C ALA A 44 9.77 1.84 -1.96
N ALA A 45 10.84 2.38 -1.36
CA ALA A 45 11.03 2.44 0.10
C ALA A 45 9.89 3.18 0.82
N ALA A 46 9.25 4.14 0.15
CA ALA A 46 8.16 4.94 0.72
C ALA A 46 6.81 4.20 0.76
N CYS A 47 6.59 3.18 -0.08
CA CYS A 47 5.33 2.43 -0.14
C CYS A 47 5.58 0.93 -0.13
N PRO A 48 6.16 0.33 0.92
CA PRO A 48 6.69 -1.02 0.83
C PRO A 48 5.65 -2.10 0.48
N ILE A 49 4.35 -1.84 0.74
CA ILE A 49 3.26 -2.79 0.58
C ILE A 49 2.04 -2.13 -0.04
N TYR A 50 1.51 -2.76 -1.08
CA TYR A 50 0.26 -2.36 -1.72
C TYR A 50 -0.65 -3.57 -1.96
N VAL A 51 -1.93 -3.30 -2.20
CA VAL A 51 -2.94 -4.30 -2.56
C VAL A 51 -2.77 -4.66 -4.03
N GLY A 52 -2.35 -5.89 -4.29
CA GLY A 52 -1.96 -6.39 -5.59
C GLY A 52 -3.02 -7.19 -6.36
N GLY A 53 -4.17 -7.41 -5.73
CA GLY A 53 -5.34 -8.09 -6.28
C GLY A 53 -6.59 -7.65 -5.50
N ASP A 54 -7.76 -7.73 -6.14
CA ASP A 54 -9.01 -7.29 -5.52
C ASP A 54 -9.29 -8.07 -4.23
N PRO A 55 -9.85 -7.42 -3.19
CA PRO A 55 -10.31 -8.13 -2.01
C PRO A 55 -11.39 -9.15 -2.42
N ALA A 56 -11.39 -10.30 -1.76
CA ALA A 56 -12.42 -11.30 -2.01
C ALA A 56 -13.81 -10.77 -1.61
N GLU A 57 -14.83 -11.15 -2.37
CA GLU A 57 -16.20 -10.71 -2.15
C GLU A 57 -16.71 -11.11 -0.76
N GLY A 58 -17.42 -10.20 -0.09
CA GLY A 58 -17.96 -10.44 1.26
C GLY A 58 -16.92 -10.40 2.38
N THR A 59 -15.69 -9.94 2.13
CA THR A 59 -14.67 -9.76 3.18
C THR A 59 -14.70 -8.38 3.82
N GLU A 60 -14.14 -8.25 5.03
CA GLU A 60 -13.98 -6.94 5.69
C GLU A 60 -13.14 -5.96 4.85
N ALA A 61 -12.22 -6.48 4.03
CA ALA A 61 -11.47 -5.66 3.08
C ALA A 61 -12.38 -5.05 1.99
N GLU A 62 -13.31 -5.83 1.44
CA GLU A 62 -14.30 -5.30 0.49
C GLU A 62 -15.21 -4.28 1.16
N ALA A 63 -15.76 -4.60 2.33
CA ALA A 63 -16.68 -3.74 3.07
C ALA A 63 -16.04 -2.39 3.47
N ALA A 64 -14.75 -2.40 3.80
CA ALA A 64 -13.99 -1.19 4.06
C ALA A 64 -13.69 -0.38 2.77
N GLY A 65 -13.96 -0.93 1.59
CA GLY A 65 -13.69 -0.28 0.31
C GLY A 65 -12.25 -0.41 -0.16
N VAL A 66 -11.50 -1.41 0.31
CA VAL A 66 -10.12 -1.66 -0.15
C VAL A 66 -10.13 -2.01 -1.64
N ARG A 67 -9.13 -1.52 -2.39
CA ARG A 67 -8.99 -1.72 -3.84
C ARG A 67 -7.54 -1.98 -4.22
N VAL A 68 -7.33 -2.58 -5.39
CA VAL A 68 -6.01 -2.74 -6.01
C VAL A 68 -5.32 -1.37 -6.12
N GLY A 69 -4.04 -1.35 -5.78
CA GLY A 69 -3.21 -0.13 -5.81
C GLY A 69 -3.23 0.68 -4.51
N MET A 70 -4.12 0.39 -3.55
CA MET A 70 -4.06 1.01 -2.22
C MET A 70 -2.81 0.56 -1.46
N VAL A 71 -2.19 1.50 -0.75
CA VAL A 71 -0.97 1.26 0.02
C VAL A 71 -1.29 1.06 1.48
N VAL A 72 -0.61 0.11 2.13
CA VAL A 72 -0.74 -0.12 3.56
C VAL A 72 0.11 0.91 4.32
N ARG A 73 -0.54 1.83 5.03
CA ARG A 73 0.14 2.88 5.82
C ARG A 73 0.50 2.41 7.22
N SER A 74 -0.39 1.68 7.89
CA SER A 74 -0.15 1.19 9.25
C SER A 74 -0.86 -0.12 9.55
N VAL A 75 -0.28 -0.93 10.42
CA VAL A 75 -0.87 -2.17 10.95
C VAL A 75 -0.82 -2.10 12.48
N ARG A 76 -1.96 -2.28 13.16
CA ARG A 76 -2.11 -2.10 14.62
C ARG A 76 -1.60 -0.75 15.14
N GLY A 77 -1.79 0.32 14.37
CA GLY A 77 -1.28 1.65 14.71
C GLY A 77 0.24 1.83 14.52
N VAL A 78 0.97 0.78 14.15
CA VAL A 78 2.39 0.88 13.78
C VAL A 78 2.50 1.35 12.33
N VAL A 79 3.07 2.54 12.13
CA VAL A 79 3.32 3.11 10.80
C VAL A 79 4.43 2.31 10.10
N LEU A 80 4.17 1.89 8.87
CA LEU A 80 5.11 1.09 8.08
C LEU A 80 6.09 2.01 7.33
N ARG A 81 7.30 2.16 7.87
CA ARG A 81 8.39 2.95 7.26
C ARG A 81 9.31 2.10 6.38
N GLY A 82 8.79 1.53 5.30
CA GLY A 82 9.61 0.76 4.35
C GLY A 82 9.92 -0.69 4.72
N ASP A 83 9.67 -1.12 5.97
CA ASP A 83 10.00 -2.48 6.41
C ASP A 83 8.85 -3.48 6.13
N PHE A 84 8.94 -4.13 4.96
CA PHE A 84 8.02 -5.19 4.54
C PHE A 84 7.97 -6.35 5.55
N GLY A 85 9.12 -6.71 6.13
CA GLY A 85 9.22 -7.82 7.08
C GLY A 85 8.45 -7.55 8.38
N ALA A 86 8.55 -6.33 8.91
CA ALA A 86 7.81 -5.91 10.08
C ALA A 86 6.30 -5.93 9.83
N ALA A 87 5.85 -5.43 8.67
CA ALA A 87 4.44 -5.45 8.31
C ALA A 87 3.89 -6.87 8.18
N VAL A 88 4.60 -7.78 7.49
CA VAL A 88 4.20 -9.19 7.38
C VAL A 88 4.16 -9.84 8.76
N LYS A 89 5.12 -9.56 9.64
CA LYS A 89 5.11 -10.06 11.04
C LYS A 89 3.91 -9.53 11.83
N LEU A 90 3.56 -8.25 11.68
CA LEU A 90 2.39 -7.64 12.33
C LEU A 90 1.08 -8.25 11.84
N LEU A 91 0.99 -8.56 10.55
CA LEU A 91 -0.18 -9.20 9.93
C LEU A 91 -0.28 -10.71 10.26
N ALA A 92 0.86 -11.37 10.41
CA ALA A 92 0.95 -12.80 10.75
C ALA A 92 0.74 -13.06 12.25
N ASN A 93 0.91 -12.05 13.11
CA ASN A 93 0.72 -12.21 14.55
C ASN A 93 -0.73 -12.57 14.90
N LYS A 94 -0.92 -13.47 15.87
CA LYS A 94 -2.22 -14.05 16.22
C LYS A 94 -3.11 -13.20 17.12
N GLU A 95 -2.63 -12.05 17.61
CA GLU A 95 -3.47 -11.11 18.37
C GLU A 95 -4.49 -10.44 17.44
N ARG A 96 -5.71 -10.96 17.45
CA ARG A 96 -6.85 -10.39 16.72
C ARG A 96 -7.75 -9.65 17.73
N PRO A 97 -8.42 -8.56 17.33
CA PRO A 97 -8.48 -7.98 15.97
C PRO A 97 -7.21 -7.22 15.55
N VAL A 98 -7.01 -7.07 14.24
CA VAL A 98 -5.96 -6.19 13.68
C VAL A 98 -6.59 -5.06 12.87
N THR A 99 -6.15 -3.83 13.11
CA THR A 99 -6.54 -2.66 12.32
C THR A 99 -5.47 -2.35 11.29
N ILE A 100 -5.86 -2.23 10.03
CA ILE A 100 -4.99 -1.83 8.93
C ILE A 100 -5.53 -0.52 8.36
N ARG A 101 -4.64 0.47 8.22
CA ARG A 101 -4.96 1.71 7.52
C ARG A 101 -4.37 1.65 6.12
N PHE A 102 -5.24 1.80 5.14
CA PHE A 102 -4.93 1.94 3.73
C PHE A 102 -4.98 3.40 3.34
N VAL A 103 -4.20 3.79 2.34
CA VAL A 103 -4.27 5.12 1.73
C VAL A 103 -4.36 4.95 0.22
N THR A 104 -5.22 5.75 -0.41
CA THR A 104 -5.26 5.87 -1.87
C THR A 104 -4.13 6.77 -2.29
N VAL A 105 -3.13 6.24 -2.98
CA VAL A 105 -2.11 7.10 -3.52
C VAL A 105 -2.59 7.63 -4.85
N GLU A 106 -2.74 8.95 -4.93
CA GLU A 106 -3.00 9.65 -6.19
C GLU A 106 -1.97 9.18 -7.23
N ARG A 107 -2.43 9.01 -8.47
CA ARG A 107 -1.78 8.30 -9.59
C ARG A 107 -0.25 8.38 -9.65
N GLU A 108 0.32 9.50 -9.25
CA GLU A 108 1.76 9.80 -9.28
C GLU A 108 2.64 8.82 -8.51
N VAL A 109 2.21 8.31 -7.35
CA VAL A 109 3.00 7.31 -6.59
C VAL A 109 2.86 5.92 -7.17
N LEU A 110 1.70 5.57 -7.74
CA LEU A 110 1.54 4.32 -8.49
C LEU A 110 2.42 4.35 -9.75
N GLU A 111 2.51 5.50 -10.41
CA GLU A 111 3.42 5.75 -11.52
C GLU A 111 4.88 5.73 -11.06
N ALA A 112 5.22 6.29 -9.89
CA ALA A 112 6.56 6.20 -9.28
C ALA A 112 6.92 4.76 -8.90
N ALA A 113 6.01 4.00 -8.28
CA ALA A 113 6.21 2.58 -7.97
C ALA A 113 6.35 1.74 -9.24
N ARG A 114 5.62 2.08 -10.32
CA ARG A 114 5.75 1.45 -11.64
C ARG A 114 7.07 1.82 -12.32
N ARG A 115 7.56 3.06 -12.17
CA ARG A 115 8.89 3.50 -12.66
C ARG A 115 10.03 2.83 -11.89
N LEU A 116 9.89 2.70 -10.56
CA LEU A 116 10.87 2.04 -9.68
C LEU A 116 10.82 0.50 -9.77
N GLY A 117 9.87 -0.06 -10.51
CA GLY A 117 9.62 -1.49 -10.66
C GLY A 117 9.41 -1.94 -12.11
N ALA A 118 9.97 -1.22 -13.09
CA ALA A 118 9.96 -1.66 -14.48
C ALA A 118 10.98 -2.80 -14.72
N GLU A 119 10.55 -4.02 -14.41
CA GLU A 119 10.96 -5.27 -15.07
C GLU A 119 9.73 -6.17 -15.25
#